data_AF-A0A915IFD4-F1
#
_entry.id   AF-A0A915IFD4-F1
#
_cell.length_a   1.000
_cell.length_b   1.000
_cell.length_c   1.000
_cell.angle_alpha   90.00
_cell.angle_beta   90.00
_cell.angle_gamma   90.00
#
_symmetry.space_group_name_H-M   'P 1'
#
loop_
_entity.id
_entity.type
_entity.pdbx_description
1 polymer ?
#
loop_
_entity_poly.entity_id
_entity_poly.type
_entity_poly.pdbx_seq_one_letter_code
_entity_poly.pdbx_strand_id
1 'polypeptide(L)'
;MPNPLNAMQILWINIIMDGPPAQSLGVEPVDKDVLKQPPRNVREPMITKWVISNVLLSAAIIITGTMWVFIREVGYNTQYTFLRKIMNMNSGSVEKI
;
A
#
# COMPACT_ATOMS: atom_id res chain seq x y z
N MET A 1 -21.79 14.35 16.42
CA MET A 1 -21.56 13.46 15.26
C MET A 1 -21.25 12.08 15.84
N PRO A 2 -22.00 11.02 15.52
CA PRO A 2 -21.71 9.70 16.07
C PRO A 2 -20.30 9.28 15.66
N ASN A 3 -19.55 8.68 16.58
CA ASN A 3 -18.17 8.27 16.35
C ASN A 3 -18.12 7.32 15.14
N PRO A 4 -17.33 7.62 14.09
CA PRO A 4 -17.40 6.90 12.81
C PRO A 4 -16.94 5.44 12.91
N LEU A 5 -16.31 5.04 14.02
CA LEU A 5 -15.87 3.67 14.30
C LEU A 5 -16.19 3.30 15.75
N ASN A 6 -16.87 2.17 15.93
CA ASN A 6 -17.14 1.55 17.22
C ASN A 6 -15.86 0.87 17.75
N ALA A 7 -15.59 0.92 19.05
CA ALA A 7 -14.43 0.29 19.68
C ALA A 7 -14.27 -1.19 19.32
N MET A 8 -15.39 -1.91 19.13
CA MET A 8 -15.38 -3.32 18.69
C MET A 8 -14.84 -3.48 17.26
N GLN A 9 -15.12 -2.54 16.36
CA GLN A 9 -14.62 -2.58 14.97
C GLN A 9 -13.10 -2.38 14.95
N ILE A 10 -12.57 -1.49 15.78
CA ILE A 10 -11.12 -1.26 15.91
C ILE A 10 -10.42 -2.53 16.44
N LEU A 11 -10.99 -3.18 17.45
CA LEU A 11 -10.44 -4.43 17.99
C LEU A 11 -10.40 -5.54 16.92
N TRP A 12 -11.48 -5.67 16.15
CA TRP A 12 -11.57 -6.69 15.12
C TRP A 12 -10.58 -6.47 13.97
N ILE A 13 -10.35 -5.20 13.60
CA ILE A 13 -9.35 -4.81 12.61
C ILE A 13 -7.94 -5.18 13.08
N ASN A 14 -7.59 -4.90 14.33
CA ASN A 14 -6.26 -5.24 14.87
C ASN A 14 -5.99 -6.76 14.84
N ILE A 15 -6.99 -7.58 15.17
CA ILE A 15 -6.84 -9.04 15.16
C ILE A 15 -6.57 -9.56 13.74
N ILE A 16 -7.23 -8.99 12.73
CA ILE A 16 -7.10 -9.46 11.34
C ILE A 16 -5.86 -8.93 10.63
N MET A 17 -5.40 -7.73 10.96
CA MET A 17 -4.18 -7.20 10.35
C MET A 17 -2.94 -7.90 10.86
N ASP A 18 -2.84 -8.14 12.17
CA ASP A 18 -1.61 -8.67 12.77
C ASP A 18 -1.64 -10.19 12.94
N GLY A 19 -2.82 -10.81 13.00
CA GLY A 19 -2.97 -12.25 13.22
C GLY A 19 -2.33 -13.13 12.14
N PRO A 20 -2.73 -13.00 10.86
CA PRO A 20 -2.21 -13.81 9.76
C PRO A 20 -0.69 -13.69 9.53
N PRO A 21 -0.06 -12.50 9.46
CA PRO A 21 1.39 -12.41 9.24
C PRO A 21 2.19 -12.93 10.44
N ALA A 22 1.74 -12.69 11.67
CA ALA A 22 2.42 -13.23 12.85
C ALA A 22 2.41 -14.77 12.89
N GLN A 23 1.30 -15.39 12.49
CA GLN A 23 1.21 -16.85 12.38
C GLN A 23 2.10 -17.40 11.25
N SER A 24 2.16 -16.71 10.10
CA SER A 24 3.00 -17.11 8.98
C SER A 24 4.50 -17.07 9.30
N LEU A 25 4.94 -16.14 10.14
CA LEU A 25 6.34 -16.06 10.58
C LEU A 25 6.69 -17.17 11.60
N GLY A 26 5.72 -17.64 12.38
CA GLY A 26 5.93 -18.69 13.39
C GLY A 26 6.13 -20.10 12.82
N VAL A 27 5.83 -20.32 11.54
CA VAL A 27 5.97 -21.62 10.87
C VAL A 27 7.24 -21.72 10.02
N GLU A 28 8.09 -20.69 10.02
CA GLU A 28 9.37 -20.73 9.30
C GLU A 28 10.30 -21.78 9.94
N PRO A 29 10.92 -22.67 9.13
CA PRO A 29 11.81 -23.69 9.65
C PRO A 29 13.04 -23.07 10.29
N VAL A 30 13.51 -23.63 11.41
CA VAL A 30 14.71 -23.14 12.10
C VAL A 30 15.94 -23.29 11.19
N ASP A 31 16.74 -22.22 11.12
CA ASP A 31 17.98 -22.25 10.37
C ASP A 31 18.98 -23.22 11.04
N LYS A 32 19.56 -24.13 10.26
CA LYS A 32 20.50 -25.16 10.75
C LYS A 32 21.78 -24.53 11.29
N ASP A 33 22.13 -23.33 10.84
CA ASP A 33 23.28 -22.60 11.34
C ASP A 33 22.98 -21.71 12.54
N VAL A 34 21.72 -21.67 13.03
CA VAL A 34 21.34 -20.90 14.23
C VAL A 34 22.08 -21.38 15.48
N LEU A 35 22.38 -22.68 15.56
CA LEU A 35 23.12 -23.31 16.67
C LEU A 35 24.62 -22.97 16.68
N LYS A 36 25.16 -22.48 15.56
CA LYS A 36 26.57 -22.04 15.45
C LYS A 36 26.73 -20.54 15.71
N GLN A 37 25.63 -19.78 15.74
CA GLN A 37 25.66 -18.35 16.01
C GLN A 37 25.78 -18.11 17.52
N PRO A 38 26.61 -17.15 17.95
CA PRO A 38 26.71 -16.79 19.36
C PRO A 38 25.35 -16.25 19.87
N PRO A 39 25.03 -16.42 21.17
CA PRO A 39 23.78 -15.93 21.72
C PRO A 39 23.61 -14.43 21.47
N ARG A 40 22.47 -14.04 20.91
CA ARG A 40 22.15 -12.63 20.62
C ARG A 40 22.24 -11.80 21.90
N ASN A 41 22.91 -10.66 21.81
CA ASN A 41 23.06 -9.75 22.95
C ASN A 41 21.73 -9.06 23.26
N VAL A 42 21.25 -9.16 24.50
CA VAL A 42 19.98 -8.55 24.95
C VAL A 42 19.97 -7.02 24.90
N ARG A 43 21.15 -6.39 24.81
CA ARG A 43 21.30 -4.94 24.70
C ARG A 43 21.21 -4.42 23.27
N GLU A 44 21.18 -5.30 22.26
CA GLU A 44 21.08 -4.89 20.87
C GLU A 44 19.63 -4.54 20.50
N PRO A 45 19.39 -3.36 19.90
CA PRO A 45 18.05 -2.95 19.50
C PRO A 45 17.52 -3.87 18.40
N MET A 46 16.27 -4.33 18.56
CA MET A 46 15.57 -5.12 17.55
C MET A 46 15.37 -4.36 16.23
N ILE A 47 15.16 -3.05 16.31
CA ILE A 47 15.08 -2.17 15.15
C ILE A 47 16.40 -1.39 15.03
N THR A 48 17.24 -1.83 14.09
CA THR A 48 18.48 -1.13 13.76
C THR A 48 18.20 0.03 12.80
N LYS A 49 19.04 1.08 12.83
CA LYS A 49 18.95 2.22 11.89
C LYS A 49 18.88 1.78 10.43
N TRP A 50 19.57 0.70 10.09
CA TRP A 50 19.54 0.10 8.74
C TRP A 50 18.15 -0.40 8.34
N VAL A 51 17.42 -1.06 9.25
CA VAL A 51 16.03 -1.51 9.01
C VAL A 51 15.13 -0.30 8.76
N ILE A 52 15.26 0.75 9.56
CA ILE A 52 14.48 1.99 9.39
C ILE A 52 14.76 2.63 8.02
N SER A 53 16.03 2.71 7.62
CA SER A 53 16.40 3.27 6.31
C SER A 53 15.83 2.46 5.15
N ASN A 54 15.83 1.12 5.22
CA ASN A 54 15.24 0.26 4.19
C ASN A 54 13.71 0.42 4.10
N VAL A 55 13.04 0.52 5.26
CA VAL A 55 11.59 0.75 5.32
C VAL A 55 11.24 2.10 4.70
N LEU A 56 11.99 3.15 5.04
CA LEU A 56 11.79 4.49 4.46
C LEU A 56 12.02 4.50 2.94
N LEU A 57 13.06 3.81 2.46
CA LEU A 57 13.32 3.70 1.03
C LEU A 57 12.18 2.98 0.31
N SER A 58 11.70 1.86 0.87
CA SER A 58 10.58 1.09 0.32
C SER A 58 9.31 1.93 0.28
N ALA A 59 9.01 2.65 1.36
CA ALA A 59 7.88 3.56 1.43
C ALA A 59 7.96 4.68 0.38
N ALA A 60 9.14 5.29 0.22
CA ALA A 60 9.36 6.32 -0.79
C ALA A 60 9.11 5.79 -2.21
N ILE A 61 9.61 4.59 -2.55
CA ILE A 61 9.39 3.97 -3.86
C ILE A 61 7.90 3.74 -4.11
N ILE A 62 7.16 3.21 -3.14
CA ILE A 62 5.73 2.93 -3.27
C ILE A 62 4.93 4.23 -3.45
N ILE A 63 5.23 5.25 -2.65
CA ILE A 63 4.56 6.56 -2.72
C ILE A 63 4.82 7.20 -4.09
N THR A 64 6.09 7.29 -4.50
CA THR A 64 6.46 7.88 -5.80
C THR A 64 5.85 7.09 -6.95
N GLY A 65 5.87 5.75 -6.90
CA GLY A 65 5.27 4.90 -7.92
C GLY A 65 3.76 5.09 -8.03
N THR A 66 3.06 5.10 -6.90
CA THR A 66 1.60 5.29 -6.86
C THR A 66 1.22 6.69 -7.33
N MET A 67 1.93 7.72 -6.87
CA MET A 67 1.73 9.10 -7.29
C MET A 67 1.94 9.27 -8.80
N TRP A 68 2.97 8.63 -9.35
CA TRP A 68 3.27 8.65 -10.78
C TRP A 68 2.16 7.99 -11.61
N VAL A 69 1.71 6.80 -11.20
CA VAL A 69 0.60 6.08 -11.86
C VAL A 69 -0.68 6.90 -11.80
N PHE A 70 -0.97 7.52 -10.65
CA PHE A 70 -2.16 8.35 -10.48
C PHE A 70 -2.16 9.56 -11.44
N ILE A 71 -1.03 10.26 -11.58
CA ILE A 71 -0.91 11.39 -12.50
C ILE A 71 -1.07 10.94 -13.96
N ARG A 72 -0.48 9.79 -14.32
CA ARG A 72 -0.63 9.19 -15.65
C ARG A 72 -2.11 8.90 -15.95
N GLU A 73 -2.79 8.21 -15.05
CA GLU A 73 -4.20 7.81 -15.23
C GLU A 73 -5.13 9.01 -15.34
N VAL A 74 -4.98 10.01 -14.47
CA VAL A 74 -5.78 11.26 -14.51
C VAL A 74 -5.52 12.05 -15.80
N GLY A 75 -4.26 12.07 -16.27
CA GLY A 75 -3.89 12.69 -17.54
C GLY A 75 -4.54 12.02 -18.75
N TYR A 76 -4.57 10.68 -18.79
CA TYR A 76 -5.23 9.93 -19.85
C TYR A 76 -6.76 10.09 -19.82
N ASN A 77 -7.37 10.03 -18.64
CA ASN A 77 -8.83 10.10 -18.49
C ASN A 77 -9.40 11.46 -18.97
N THR A 78 -8.69 12.55 -18.66
CA THR A 78 -9.04 13.90 -19.12
C THR A 78 -9.07 14.00 -20.65
N GLN A 79 -8.12 13.37 -21.34
CA GLN A 79 -8.05 13.36 -22.80
C GLN A 79 -9.22 12.58 -23.43
N TYR A 80 -9.54 11.38 -22.93
CA TYR A 80 -10.63 10.56 -23.49
C TYR A 80 -12.01 11.19 -23.25
N THR A 81 -12.22 11.81 -22.10
CA THR A 81 -13.47 12.51 -21.79
C THR A 81 -13.63 13.75 -22.67
N PHE A 82 -12.55 14.47 -22.98
CA PHE A 82 -12.57 15.60 -23.91
C PHE A 82 -12.88 15.16 -25.36
N LEU A 83 -12.19 14.13 -25.88
CA LEU A 83 -12.43 13.61 -27.22
C LEU A 83 -13.86 13.04 -27.38
N ARG A 84 -14.37 12.34 -26.35
CA ARG A 84 -15.77 11.87 -26.33
C ARG A 84 -16.75 13.04 -26.32
N LYS A 85 -16.45 14.12 -25.61
CA LYS A 85 -17.28 15.34 -25.57
C LYS A 85 -17.30 16.03 -26.94
N ILE A 86 -16.17 16.14 -27.63
CA ILE A 86 -16.09 16.74 -28.98
C ILE A 86 -16.79 15.87 -30.03
N MET A 87 -16.62 14.55 -30.00
CA MET A 87 -17.34 13.64 -30.92
C MET A 87 -18.85 13.66 -30.69
N ASN A 88 -19.31 13.69 -29.43
CA ASN A 88 -20.73 13.79 -29.11
C ASN A 88 -21.33 15.16 -29.47
N MET A 89 -20.55 16.24 -29.36
CA MET A 89 -20.97 17.58 -29.81
C MET A 89 -21.14 17.66 -31.33
N ASN A 90 -20.34 16.93 -32.11
CA ASN A 90 -20.49 16.88 -33.56
C ASN A 90 -21.73 16.06 -33.98
N SER A 91 -22.10 15.02 -33.22
CA SER A 91 -23.29 14.19 -33.51
C SER A 91 -24.62 14.93 -33.29
N GLY A 92 -24.68 15.90 -32.36
CA GLY A 92 -25.89 16.69 -32.10
C GLY A 92 -26.23 17.75 -33.15
N SER A 93 -25.34 17.99 -34.12
CA SER A 93 -25.55 18.97 -35.19
C SER A 93 -26.04 18.35 -36.51
N VAL A 94 -25.96 17.02 -36.67
CA VAL A 94 -26.34 16.33 -37.92
C VAL A 94 -27.82 15.91 -37.93
N GLU A 95 -28.49 15.86 -36.78
CA GLU A 95 -29.92 15.50 -36.66
C GLU A 95 -30.88 16.72 -36.79
N LYS A 96 -30.36 17.89 -37.16
CA LYS A 96 -31.13 19.14 -37.31
C LYS A 96 -31.07 19.76 -38.72
N ILE A 97 -30.91 18.95 -39.76
CA ILE A 97 -31.09 19.39 -41.15
C ILE A 97 -32.17 18.53 -41.80
#